data_AF-A0A4Z0KRZ9-F1
#
_entry.id   AF-A0A4Z0KRZ9-F1
#
_cell.length_a   1.000
_cell.length_b   1.000
_cell.length_c   1.000
_cell.angle_alpha   90.00
_cell.angle_beta   90.00
_cell.angle_gamma   90.00
#
_symmetry.space_group_name_H-M   'P 1'
#
loop_
_entity.id
_entity.type
_entity.pdbx_description
1 polymer ?
#
loop_
_entity_poly.entity_id
_entity_poly.type
_entity_poly.pdbx_seq_one_letter_code
_entity_poly.pdbx_strand_id
1 'polypeptide(L)'
;LLMNDGLISRNLMEIVGLNVGNYIVGQIFGDDEVRVNCAAANLNIATGVARPPIFGFDTENALINVTGTASFASEQLDLTIDPESKGIRIITLRSPLYVRGTFKNPQAGVKP
;
A
#
# COMPACT_ATOMS: atom_id res chain seq x y z
N LEU A 1 -10.47 8.02 -0.22
CA LEU A 1 -10.66 6.91 0.72
C LEU A 1 -9.97 7.28 2.03
N LEU A 2 -10.69 7.16 3.13
CA LEU A 2 -10.17 7.35 4.48
C LEU A 2 -10.59 6.14 5.33
N MET A 3 -9.67 5.63 6.13
CA MET A 3 -9.87 4.55 7.09
C MET A 3 -9.31 5.00 8.43
N ASN A 4 -10.04 4.71 9.51
CA ASN A 4 -9.66 5.03 10.87
C ASN A 4 -9.83 3.78 11.75
N ASP A 5 -8.85 3.52 12.61
CA ASP A 5 -8.73 2.38 13.52
C ASP A 5 -8.81 0.99 12.85
N GLY A 6 -8.37 0.89 11.59
CA GLY A 6 -8.50 -0.35 10.80
C GLY A 6 -9.95 -0.69 10.42
N LEU A 7 -10.91 0.21 10.68
CA LEU A 7 -12.33 0.01 10.38
C LEU A 7 -12.65 0.59 8.99
N ILE A 8 -13.07 -0.27 8.08
CA ILE A 8 -13.58 0.10 6.75
C ILE A 8 -15.11 0.08 6.75
N SER A 9 -15.73 1.00 6.02
CA SER A 9 -17.20 1.05 5.83
C SER A 9 -17.74 -0.26 5.27
N ARG A 10 -18.88 -0.74 5.80
CA ARG A 10 -19.55 -1.96 5.32
C ARG A 10 -19.84 -1.92 3.81
N ASN A 11 -20.26 -0.78 3.28
CA ASN A 11 -20.56 -0.64 1.86
C ASN A 11 -19.29 -0.78 1.00
N LEU A 12 -18.15 -0.33 1.52
CA LEU A 12 -16.86 -0.47 0.82
C LEU A 12 -16.35 -1.90 0.88
N MET A 13 -16.58 -2.60 2.00
CA MET A 13 -16.32 -4.02 2.16
C MET A 13 -17.11 -4.89 1.15
N GLU A 14 -18.36 -4.55 0.86
CA GLU A 14 -19.17 -5.23 -0.16
C GLU A 14 -18.64 -5.03 -1.59
N ILE A 15 -18.17 -3.82 -1.91
CA ILE A 15 -17.57 -3.51 -3.22
C ILE A 15 -16.23 -4.24 -3.41
N VAL A 16 -15.46 -4.40 -2.33
CA VAL A 16 -14.09 -4.96 -2.37
C VAL A 16 -14.09 -6.51 -2.31
N GLY A 17 -15.24 -7.17 -2.13
CA GLY A 17 -15.35 -8.63 -2.24
C GLY A 17 -14.44 -9.36 -1.26
N LEU A 18 -14.75 -9.25 0.03
CA LEU A 18 -13.93 -9.62 1.20
C LEU A 18 -13.22 -10.99 1.23
N ASN A 19 -13.50 -11.91 0.30
CA ASN A 19 -12.79 -13.19 0.21
C ASN A 19 -11.39 -13.08 -0.42
N VAL A 20 -11.07 -12.00 -1.14
CA VAL A 20 -9.75 -11.78 -1.78
C VAL A 20 -8.78 -11.02 -0.87
N GLY A 21 -9.30 -10.25 0.09
CA GLY A 21 -8.50 -9.37 0.96
C GLY A 21 -7.46 -10.09 1.82
N ASN A 22 -7.82 -11.24 2.40
CA ASN A 22 -6.90 -12.02 3.25
C ASN A 22 -5.77 -12.71 2.45
N TYR A 23 -6.01 -13.05 1.17
CA TYR A 23 -5.02 -13.79 0.38
C TYR A 23 -3.88 -12.91 -0.13
N ILE A 24 -4.16 -11.64 -0.48
CA ILE A 24 -3.19 -10.76 -1.11
C ILE A 24 -2.28 -10.06 -0.08
N VAL A 25 -2.80 -9.70 1.10
CA VAL A 25 -2.04 -8.95 2.11
C VAL A 25 -0.87 -9.78 2.67
N GLY A 26 -1.09 -11.04 3.04
CA GLY A 26 -0.03 -11.90 3.60
C GLY A 26 1.09 -12.23 2.61
N GLN A 27 0.78 -12.34 1.31
CA GLN A 27 1.79 -12.61 0.27
C GLN A 27 2.69 -11.40 -0.03
N ILE A 28 2.22 -10.18 0.22
CA ILE A 28 2.97 -8.94 -0.07
C ILE A 28 3.72 -8.43 1.17
N PHE A 29 3.14 -8.58 2.37
CA PHE A 29 3.64 -7.92 3.58
C PHE A 29 4.24 -8.87 4.65
N GLY A 30 4.15 -10.19 4.48
CA GLY A 30 4.67 -11.18 5.44
C GLY A 30 3.73 -11.47 6.62
N ASP A 31 4.16 -12.37 7.52
CA ASP A 31 3.34 -12.97 8.60
C ASP A 31 3.23 -12.13 9.88
N ASP A 32 3.80 -10.92 9.94
CA ASP A 32 3.70 -10.05 11.12
C ASP A 32 2.51 -9.09 10.99
N GLU A 33 1.44 -9.36 11.73
CA GLU A 33 0.28 -8.47 11.82
C GLU A 33 0.64 -7.13 12.50
N VAL A 34 0.81 -6.06 11.72
CA VAL A 34 1.02 -4.71 12.25
C VAL A 34 -0.31 -3.94 12.25
N ARG A 35 -0.70 -3.39 13.41
CA ARG A 35 -1.91 -2.58 13.54
C ARG A 35 -1.80 -1.30 12.69
N VAL A 36 -2.78 -1.11 11.81
CA VAL A 36 -2.98 0.15 11.06
C VAL A 36 -3.93 1.04 11.85
N ASN A 37 -3.45 2.22 12.27
CA ASN A 37 -4.27 3.22 12.94
C ASN A 37 -5.14 3.98 11.94
N CYS A 38 -4.59 4.37 10.79
CA CYS A 38 -5.31 5.11 9.76
C CYS A 38 -4.78 4.77 8.37
N ALA A 39 -5.61 4.93 7.35
CA ALA A 39 -5.13 4.96 5.97
C ALA A 39 -5.84 6.08 5.20
N ALA A 40 -5.10 6.76 4.35
CA ALA A 40 -5.63 7.79 3.49
C ALA A 40 -5.15 7.55 2.06
N ALA A 41 -6.09 7.55 1.12
CA ALA A 41 -5.78 7.45 -0.30
C ALA A 41 -6.67 8.40 -1.10
N ASN A 42 -6.05 9.20 -1.95
CA ASN A 42 -6.67 9.95 -3.01
C ASN A 42 -5.95 9.56 -4.30
N LEU A 43 -6.69 9.07 -5.31
CA LEU A 43 -6.11 8.60 -6.56
C LEU A 43 -6.64 9.46 -7.70
N ASN A 44 -5.74 10.11 -8.43
CA ASN A 44 -6.08 10.72 -9.70
C ASN A 44 -5.90 9.67 -10.79
N ILE A 45 -7.00 9.30 -11.44
CA ILE A 45 -6.98 8.35 -12.55
C ILE A 45 -7.31 9.11 -13.83
N ALA A 46 -6.35 9.16 -14.74
CA ALA A 46 -6.52 9.76 -16.06
C ALA A 46 -5.94 8.81 -17.11
N THR A 47 -6.68 8.62 -18.20
CA THR A 47 -6.23 7.81 -19.35
C THR A 47 -5.69 6.42 -18.95
N GLY A 48 -6.32 5.77 -17.95
CA GLY A 48 -5.88 4.45 -17.47
C GLY A 48 -4.64 4.45 -16.58
N VAL A 49 -4.10 5.60 -16.17
CA VAL A 49 -2.99 5.71 -15.22
C VAL A 49 -3.49 6.29 -13.90
N ALA A 50 -3.34 5.53 -12.83
CA ALA A 50 -3.56 5.98 -11.45
C ALA A 50 -2.27 6.57 -10.89
N ARG A 51 -2.37 7.80 -10.39
CA ARG A 51 -1.32 8.50 -9.65
C ARG A 51 -1.90 9.01 -8.33
N PRO A 52 -1.40 8.58 -7.17
CA PRO A 52 -1.86 9.08 -5.88
C PRO A 52 -1.19 10.42 -5.54
N PRO A 53 -1.92 11.53 -5.33
CA PRO A 53 -1.39 12.66 -4.60
C PRO A 53 -1.27 12.37 -3.09
N ILE A 54 -2.12 11.47 -2.58
CA ILE A 54 -2.10 11.01 -1.20
C ILE A 54 -2.28 9.50 -1.25
N PHE A 55 -1.34 8.73 -0.73
CA PHE A 55 -1.55 7.32 -0.45
C PHE A 55 -0.62 6.90 0.68
N GLY A 56 -1.18 6.68 1.87
CA GLY A 56 -0.38 6.33 3.02
C GLY A 56 -1.14 5.64 4.12
N PHE A 57 -0.38 5.00 4.99
CA PHE A 57 -0.85 4.19 6.11
C PHE A 57 -0.13 4.64 7.37
N ASP A 58 -0.89 4.98 8.40
CA ASP A 58 -0.37 5.19 9.73
C ASP A 58 -0.45 3.89 10.51
N THR A 59 0.69 3.39 10.97
CA THR A 59 0.75 2.17 11.80
C THR A 59 1.26 2.49 13.19
N GLU A 60 1.22 1.51 14.08
CA GLU A 60 1.83 1.63 15.41
C GLU A 60 3.33 2.01 15.34
N ASN A 61 4.05 1.49 14.36
CA ASN A 61 5.51 1.58 14.30
C ASN A 61 6.07 2.58 13.28
N ALA A 62 5.29 2.93 12.25
CA ALA A 62 5.74 3.77 11.14
C ALA A 62 4.59 4.49 10.43
N LEU A 63 4.90 5.63 9.82
CA LEU A 63 4.09 6.24 8.76
C LEU A 63 4.60 5.70 7.42
N ILE A 64 3.73 5.12 6.62
CA ILE A 64 4.08 4.53 5.32
C ILE A 64 3.50 5.42 4.21
N ASN A 65 4.35 5.99 3.37
CA ASN A 65 3.94 6.78 2.21
C ASN A 65 4.15 5.98 0.92
N VAL A 66 3.19 6.02 0.00
CA VAL A 66 3.27 5.33 -1.30
C VAL A 66 3.17 6.37 -2.42
N THR A 67 4.17 6.37 -3.29
CA THR A 67 4.24 7.26 -4.46
C THR A 67 4.45 6.45 -5.74
N GLY A 68 4.35 7.10 -6.89
CA GLY A 68 4.54 6.46 -8.20
C GLY A 68 3.25 6.35 -9.01
N THR A 69 3.16 5.34 -9.87
CA THR A 69 2.03 5.13 -10.77
C THR A 69 1.65 3.67 -10.92
N ALA A 70 0.36 3.43 -11.12
CA ALA A 70 -0.18 2.17 -11.60
C ALA A 70 -0.93 2.41 -12.92
N SER A 71 -0.45 1.82 -14.02
CA SER A 71 -1.01 1.97 -15.36
C SER A 71 -1.83 0.74 -15.74
N PHE A 72 -3.15 0.87 -15.71
CA PHE A 72 -4.10 -0.14 -16.22
C PHE A 72 -4.04 -0.25 -17.75
N ALA A 73 -3.68 0.83 -18.44
CA ALA A 73 -3.58 0.85 -19.90
C ALA A 73 -2.42 -0.02 -20.42
N SER A 74 -1.32 -0.11 -19.66
CA SER A 74 -0.12 -0.86 -20.05
C SER A 74 0.22 -2.00 -19.10
N GLU A 75 -0.71 -2.37 -18.21
CA GLU A 75 -0.53 -3.41 -17.18
C GLU A 75 0.78 -3.25 -16.37
N GLN A 76 1.12 -2.04 -15.91
CA GLN A 76 2.42 -1.77 -15.26
C GLN A 76 2.30 -1.06 -13.91
N LEU A 77 3.13 -1.50 -12.97
CA LEU A 77 3.36 -0.90 -11.67
C LEU A 77 4.75 -0.26 -11.63
N ASP A 78 4.81 0.94 -11.05
CA ASP A 78 6.05 1.57 -10.62
C ASP A 78 5.74 2.41 -9.38
N LEU A 79 5.81 1.77 -8.22
CA LEU A 79 5.48 2.35 -6.93
C LEU A 79 6.72 2.37 -6.04
N THR A 80 6.84 3.42 -5.23
CA THR A 80 7.84 3.52 -4.16
C THR A 80 7.10 3.60 -2.84
N ILE A 81 7.46 2.74 -1.89
CA ILE A 81 6.94 2.69 -0.52
C ILE A 81 8.03 3.26 0.38
N ASP A 82 7.75 4.36 1.06
CA ASP A 82 8.69 5.08 1.91
C ASP A 82 8.23 5.00 3.37
N PRO A 83 8.82 4.11 4.18
CA PRO A 83 8.50 3.95 5.59
C PRO A 83 9.27 4.94 6.47
N GLU A 84 8.57 5.81 7.17
CA GLU A 84 9.09 6.70 8.19
C GLU A 84 8.83 6.13 9.59
N SER A 85 9.86 5.57 10.23
CA SER A 85 9.72 4.96 11.56
C SER A 85 9.42 5.99 12.65
N LYS A 86 8.48 5.65 13.55
CA LYS A 86 8.07 6.49 14.70
C LYS A 86 8.93 6.30 15.96
N GLY A 87 9.92 5.41 15.95
CA GLY A 87 10.74 5.12 17.14
C GLY A 87 12.02 4.32 16.87
N ILE A 88 12.80 4.06 17.93
CA ILE A 88 14.13 3.43 17.86
C ILE A 88 14.06 1.90 17.64
N ARG A 89 12.86 1.31 17.53
CA ARG A 89 12.70 -0.14 17.42
C ARG A 89 13.35 -0.64 16.12
N ILE A 90 14.14 -1.71 16.26
CA ILE A 90 14.93 -2.36 15.21
C ILE A 90 13.97 -3.04 14.23
N ILE A 91 13.40 -2.27 13.31
CA ILE A 91 12.70 -2.80 12.15
C ILE A 91 13.55 -2.43 10.95
N THR A 92 13.89 -3.42 10.13
CA THR A 92 14.79 -3.31 8.96
C THR A 92 14.20 -2.48 7.82
N LEU A 93 12.91 -2.12 7.88
CA LEU A 93 12.23 -1.26 6.91
C LEU A 93 12.53 0.23 7.15
N ARG A 94 13.79 0.65 7.13
CA ARG A 94 14.15 2.07 6.96
C ARG A 94 14.47 2.44 5.52
N SER A 95 14.67 1.43 4.68
CA SER A 95 15.01 1.62 3.28
C SER A 95 13.71 1.70 2.48
N PRO A 96 13.56 2.69 1.59
CA PRO A 96 12.44 2.73 0.67
C PRO A 96 12.35 1.41 -0.10
N LEU A 97 11.14 0.90 -0.27
CA LEU A 97 10.87 -0.27 -1.09
C LEU A 97 10.31 0.17 -2.44
N TYR A 98 10.46 -0.67 -3.46
CA TYR A 98 9.78 -0.50 -4.74
C TYR A 98 8.85 -1.67 -5.00
N VAL A 99 7.79 -1.40 -5.78
CA VAL A 99 6.96 -2.42 -6.41
C VAL A 99 6.88 -2.10 -7.90
N ARG A 100 7.42 -2.98 -8.74
CA ARG A 100 7.52 -2.79 -10.19
C ARG A 100 7.01 -4.00 -10.94
N GLY A 101 6.87 -3.88 -12.26
CA GLY A 101 6.45 -4.99 -13.13
C GLY A 101 4.95 -5.01 -13.33
N THR A 102 4.41 -6.12 -13.83
CA THR A 102 3.00 -6.16 -14.22
C THR A 102 2.09 -6.44 -13.03
N PHE A 103 0.78 -6.18 -13.18
CA PHE A 103 -0.19 -6.56 -12.14
C PHE A 103 -0.20 -8.07 -11.89
N LYS A 104 0.03 -8.88 -12.93
CA LYS A 104 0.12 -10.34 -12.80
C LYS A 104 1.39 -10.82 -12.10
N ASN A 105 2.50 -10.10 -12.26
CA ASN A 105 3.79 -10.49 -11.68
C ASN A 105 4.52 -9.27 -11.07
N PRO A 106 4.02 -8.75 -9.93
CA PRO A 106 4.66 -7.64 -9.25
C PRO A 106 5.98 -8.08 -8.62
N GLN A 107 7.00 -7.25 -8.76
CA GLN A 107 8.34 -7.44 -8.22
C GLN A 107 8.56 -6.40 -7.13
N ALA A 108 8.64 -6.87 -5.89
CA ALA A 108 8.95 -6.03 -4.74
C ALA A 108 10.43 -6.17 -4.36
N GLY A 109 11.04 -5.08 -3.91
CA GLY A 109 12.41 -5.11 -3.43
C GLY A 109 12.81 -3.85 -2.68
N VAL A 110 14.01 -3.88 -2.10
CA VAL A 110 14.59 -2.72 -1.43
C VAL A 110 15.22 -1.81 -2.49
N LYS A 111 14.91 -0.52 -2.45
CA LYS A 111 15.58 0.48 -3.27
C LYS A 111 17.01 0.65 -2.73
N PRO A 112 18.05 0.45 -3.56
CA PRO A 112 19.43 0.69 -3.14
C PRO A 112 19.70 2.17 -2.88
#